data_AF-A0A661C6Z8-F1
#
_entry.id   AF-A0A661C6Z8-F1
#
_cell.length_a   1.000
_cell.length_b   1.000
_cell.length_c   1.000
_cell.angle_alpha   90.00
_cell.angle_beta   90.00
_cell.angle_gamma   90.00
#
_symmetry.space_group_name_H-M   'P 1'
#
loop_
_entity.id
_entity.type
_entity.pdbx_description
1 polymer ?
#
loop_
_entity_poly.entity_id
_entity_poly.type
_entity_poly.pdbx_seq_one_letter_code
_entity_poly.pdbx_strand_id
1 'polypeptide(L)'
;MVTLLNNSPHEIQSVAIDDVSLISVPIMDARDWIDRHPEFNRNFLPYLGEQMRKLEDLSTDLALYDTMTRLARLILRHVAPHHTLSLDNKYSLKLIHDLHDESLARMVGSVRQVVNRHLQHWRKQGVLHKQNFHTEVRELEALQQYASETCSPAEKKESAH
;
A
#
# COMPACT_ATOMS: atom_id res chain seq x y z
N MET A 1 -6.75 7.92 -15.10
CA MET A 1 -6.70 9.34 -14.68
C MET A 1 -5.85 10.18 -15.61
N VAL A 2 -4.60 9.80 -15.89
CA VAL A 2 -3.72 10.51 -16.85
C VAL A 2 -4.38 10.69 -18.23
N THR A 3 -5.06 9.67 -18.74
CA THR A 3 -5.82 9.71 -20.01
C THR A 3 -6.94 10.76 -20.04
N LEU A 4 -7.52 11.13 -18.89
CA LEU A 4 -8.51 12.20 -18.82
C LEU A 4 -7.89 13.55 -19.19
N LEU A 5 -6.62 13.76 -18.80
CA LEU A 5 -5.92 15.04 -18.88
C LEU A 5 -5.09 15.24 -20.15
N ASN A 6 -4.53 14.18 -20.74
CA ASN A 6 -3.51 14.32 -21.80
C ASN A 6 -3.87 13.69 -23.16
N ASN A 7 -5.14 13.30 -23.35
CA ASN A 7 -5.67 12.65 -24.56
C ASN A 7 -4.92 11.41 -25.07
N SER A 8 -3.91 10.93 -24.34
CA SER A 8 -3.03 9.86 -24.78
C SER A 8 -3.55 8.53 -24.21
N PRO A 9 -3.75 7.50 -25.05
CA PRO A 9 -4.10 6.18 -24.57
C PRO A 9 -3.06 5.71 -23.55
N HIS A 10 -3.53 5.21 -22.41
CA HIS A 10 -2.68 4.55 -21.44
C HIS A 10 -3.24 3.15 -21.26
N GLU A 11 -2.48 2.14 -21.68
CA GLU A 11 -2.87 0.76 -21.51
C GLU A 11 -2.85 0.44 -20.02
N ILE A 12 -4.05 0.24 -19.46
CA ILE A 12 -4.25 -0.20 -18.08
C ILE A 12 -5.27 -1.32 -18.07
N GLN A 13 -5.01 -2.33 -17.25
CA GLN A 13 -5.98 -3.36 -16.94
C GLN A 13 -6.41 -3.19 -15.48
N SER A 14 -7.64 -2.77 -15.28
CA SER A 14 -8.27 -2.72 -13.97
C SER A 14 -8.92 -4.06 -13.66
N VAL A 15 -8.62 -4.63 -12.50
CA VAL A 15 -9.27 -5.85 -12.00
C VAL A 15 -9.86 -5.55 -10.63
N ALA A 16 -11.13 -5.94 -10.44
CA ALA A 16 -11.75 -5.89 -9.13
C ALA A 16 -11.16 -6.97 -8.23
N ILE A 17 -10.64 -6.58 -7.05
CA ILE A 17 -10.11 -7.52 -6.07
C ILE A 17 -11.25 -8.12 -5.24
N ASP A 18 -12.33 -7.35 -5.04
CA ASP A 18 -13.54 -7.74 -4.30
C ASP A 18 -14.79 -7.18 -5.00
N ASP A 19 -15.95 -7.47 -4.42
CA ASP A 19 -17.23 -6.95 -4.88
C ASP A 19 -17.23 -5.42 -4.84
N VAL A 20 -17.41 -4.80 -6.01
CA VAL A 20 -17.38 -3.34 -6.19
C VAL A 20 -18.60 -2.85 -6.95
N SER A 21 -19.11 -1.70 -6.55
CA SER A 21 -20.08 -0.91 -7.32
C SER A 21 -19.35 0.25 -7.98
N LEU A 22 -19.52 0.40 -9.30
CA LEU A 22 -18.83 1.41 -10.08
C LEU A 22 -19.82 2.41 -10.69
N ILE A 23 -19.40 3.67 -10.75
CA ILE A 23 -20.05 4.69 -11.55
C ILE A 23 -19.12 4.99 -12.73
N SER A 24 -19.63 4.83 -13.95
CA SER A 24 -18.88 5.10 -15.17
C SER A 24 -19.42 6.34 -15.86
N VAL A 25 -18.52 7.17 -16.37
CA VAL A 25 -18.83 8.37 -17.16
C VAL A 25 -17.98 8.33 -18.43
N PRO A 26 -18.53 8.63 -19.62
CA PRO A 26 -17.74 8.81 -20.82
C PRO A 26 -16.64 9.86 -20.61
N ILE A 27 -15.42 9.58 -21.10
CA ILE A 27 -14.28 10.47 -20.89
C ILE A 27 -14.51 11.88 -21.44
N MET A 28 -15.35 12.01 -22.48
CA MET A 28 -15.71 13.29 -23.07
C MET A 28 -16.59 14.12 -22.14
N ASP A 29 -17.62 13.51 -21.53
CA ASP A 29 -18.48 14.18 -20.56
C ASP A 29 -17.69 14.63 -19.32
N ALA A 30 -16.75 13.80 -18.86
CA ALA A 30 -15.87 14.14 -17.75
C ALA A 30 -14.95 15.33 -18.08
N ARG A 31 -14.49 15.47 -19.34
CA ARG A 31 -13.73 16.65 -19.78
C ARG A 31 -14.61 17.89 -19.87
N ASP A 32 -15.82 17.75 -20.40
CA ASP A 32 -16.79 18.83 -20.43
C ASP A 32 -17.09 19.38 -19.03
N TRP A 33 -17.09 18.53 -18.00
CA TRP A 33 -17.27 18.97 -16.61
C TRP A 33 -16.11 19.80 -16.08
N ILE A 34 -14.86 19.51 -16.49
CA ILE A 34 -13.68 20.30 -16.12
C ILE A 34 -13.85 21.75 -16.60
N ASP A 35 -14.43 21.94 -17.78
CA ASP A 35 -14.63 23.27 -18.36
C ASP A 35 -15.88 23.97 -17.80
N ARG A 36 -16.98 23.23 -17.60
CA ARG A 36 -18.30 23.81 -17.25
C ARG A 36 -18.55 23.95 -15.75
N HIS A 37 -17.84 23.21 -14.90
CA HIS A 37 -18.12 23.15 -13.47
C HIS A 37 -16.86 23.46 -12.64
N PRO A 38 -16.60 24.74 -12.27
CA PRO A 38 -15.47 25.11 -11.41
C PRO A 38 -15.44 24.38 -10.06
N GLU A 39 -16.62 24.04 -9.52
CA GLU A 39 -16.78 23.23 -8.30
C GLU A 39 -16.15 21.82 -8.45
N PHE A 40 -16.20 21.23 -9.65
CA PHE A 40 -15.54 19.95 -9.94
C PHE A 40 -14.03 20.09 -9.78
N ASN A 41 -13.44 21.14 -10.36
CA ASN A 41 -12.00 21.39 -10.29
C ASN A 41 -11.50 21.69 -8.87
N ARG A 42 -12.34 22.34 -8.04
CA ARG A 42 -12.02 22.57 -6.62
C ARG A 42 -11.79 21.27 -5.85
N ASN A 43 -12.49 20.19 -6.21
CA ASN A 43 -12.32 18.88 -5.58
C ASN A 43 -11.28 18.02 -6.32
N PHE A 44 -11.26 18.12 -7.65
CA PHE A 44 -10.42 17.27 -8.50
C PHE A 44 -8.94 17.66 -8.47
N LEU A 45 -8.59 18.94 -8.42
CA LEU A 45 -7.17 19.38 -8.39
C LEU A 45 -6.46 18.98 -7.09
N PRO A 46 -7.03 19.16 -5.88
CA PRO A 46 -6.42 18.65 -4.65
C PRO A 46 -6.25 17.13 -4.68
N TYR A 47 -7.25 16.40 -5.20
CA TYR A 47 -7.15 14.96 -5.38
C TYR A 47 -5.98 14.57 -6.29
N LEU A 48 -5.80 15.26 -7.43
CA LEU A 48 -4.64 15.06 -8.30
C LEU A 48 -3.32 15.31 -7.58
N GLY A 49 -3.24 16.40 -6.80
CA GLY A 49 -2.06 16.70 -5.98
C GLY A 49 -1.73 15.59 -4.98
N GLU A 50 -2.74 15.01 -4.35
CA GLU A 50 -2.57 13.87 -3.46
C GLU A 50 -2.07 12.62 -4.20
N GLN A 51 -2.58 12.34 -5.40
CA GLN A 51 -2.10 11.21 -6.22
C GLN A 51 -0.65 11.42 -6.69
N MET A 52 -0.26 12.65 -7.03
CA MET A 52 1.14 12.96 -7.39
C MET A 52 2.08 12.75 -6.19
N ARG A 53 1.69 13.20 -5.00
CA ARG A 53 2.46 12.97 -3.77
C ARG A 53 2.60 11.48 -3.46
N LYS A 54 1.53 10.70 -3.63
CA LYS A 54 1.57 9.24 -3.45
C LYS A 54 2.56 8.56 -4.41
N LEU A 55 2.65 9.04 -5.64
CA LEU A 55 3.60 8.53 -6.63
C LEU A 55 5.05 8.93 -6.28
N GLU A 56 5.26 10.16 -5.83
CA GLU A 56 6.56 10.65 -5.35
C GLU A 56 7.06 9.87 -4.14
N ASP A 57 6.19 9.65 -3.14
CA ASP A 57 6.47 8.80 -1.97
C ASP A 57 6.89 7.40 -2.40
N LEU A 58 6.13 6.77 -3.30
CA LEU A 58 6.42 5.42 -3.80
C LEU A 58 7.75 5.37 -4.54
N SER A 59 8.04 6.36 -5.40
CA SER A 59 9.31 6.46 -6.11
C SER A 59 10.48 6.61 -5.16
N THR A 60 10.32 7.45 -4.13
CA THR A 60 11.32 7.66 -3.08
C THR A 60 11.55 6.38 -2.28
N ASP A 61 10.47 5.71 -1.90
CA ASP A 61 10.56 4.47 -1.13
C ASP A 61 11.28 3.37 -1.92
N LEU A 62 10.97 3.21 -3.20
CA LEU A 62 11.62 2.25 -4.10
C LEU A 62 13.12 2.55 -4.30
N ALA A 63 13.51 3.82 -4.31
CA ALA A 63 14.89 4.23 -4.51
C ALA A 63 15.76 4.12 -3.25
N LEU A 64 15.18 4.34 -2.07
CA LEU A 64 15.94 4.51 -0.82
C LEU A 64 15.90 3.30 0.11
N TYR A 65 14.84 2.49 0.07
CA TYR A 65 14.61 1.45 1.06
C TYR A 65 14.57 0.07 0.42
N ASP A 66 14.91 -0.95 1.20
CA ASP A 66 14.84 -2.34 0.77
C ASP A 66 13.39 -2.86 0.85
N THR A 67 13.18 -4.12 0.44
CA THR A 67 11.81 -4.68 0.42
C THR A 67 11.21 -4.80 1.82
N MET A 68 12.02 -5.10 2.86
CA MET A 68 11.51 -5.25 4.22
C MET A 68 10.98 -3.92 4.75
N THR A 69 11.76 -2.84 4.63
CA THR A 69 11.38 -1.51 5.10
C THR A 69 10.18 -0.97 4.33
N ARG A 70 10.13 -1.13 3.00
CA ARG A 70 8.95 -0.74 2.19
C ARG A 70 7.68 -1.49 2.60
N LEU A 71 7.79 -2.79 2.88
CA LEU A 71 6.66 -3.59 3.34
C LEU A 71 6.18 -3.16 4.73
N ALA A 72 7.10 -2.82 5.63
CA ALA A 72 6.75 -2.34 6.98
C ALA A 72 5.99 -1.01 6.90
N ARG A 73 6.51 -0.06 6.10
CA ARG A 73 5.87 1.24 5.83
C ARG A 73 4.47 1.08 5.22
N LEU A 74 4.33 0.18 4.25
CA LEU A 74 3.04 -0.11 3.63
C LEU A 74 2.03 -0.61 4.67
N ILE A 75 2.42 -1.58 5.51
CA ILE A 75 1.54 -2.13 6.53
C ILE A 75 1.14 -1.03 7.52
N LEU A 76 2.08 -0.23 8.02
CA LEU A 76 1.83 0.88 8.96
C LEU A 76 0.86 1.92 8.39
N ARG A 77 0.95 2.26 7.09
CA ARG A 77 0.02 3.19 6.43
C ARG A 77 -1.43 2.72 6.46
N HIS A 78 -1.65 1.42 6.62
CA HIS A 78 -2.96 0.79 6.65
C HIS A 78 -3.34 0.18 8.01
N VAL A 79 -2.49 0.32 9.02
CA VAL A 79 -2.88 0.09 10.41
C VAL A 79 -3.90 1.16 10.79
N ALA A 80 -5.04 0.75 11.33
CA ALA A 80 -6.05 1.68 11.85
C ALA A 80 -5.93 1.74 13.39
N PRO A 81 -5.30 2.78 13.97
CA PRO A 81 -5.07 2.84 15.43
C PRO A 81 -6.37 2.89 16.24
N HIS A 82 -7.46 3.40 15.64
CA HIS A 82 -8.73 3.72 16.32
C HIS A 82 -9.90 2.81 15.93
N HIS A 83 -9.65 1.61 15.41
CA HIS A 83 -10.75 0.68 15.14
C HIS A 83 -11.33 0.13 16.45
N THR A 84 -12.64 -0.04 16.52
CA THR A 84 -13.41 -0.64 17.64
C THR A 84 -12.98 -2.05 18.08
N LEU A 85 -12.06 -2.69 17.34
CA LEU A 85 -11.46 -3.99 17.67
C LEU A 85 -10.08 -3.87 18.34
N SER A 86 -9.59 -2.64 18.60
CA SER A 86 -8.39 -2.37 19.41
C SER A 86 -8.66 -2.65 20.90
N LEU A 87 -9.02 -3.88 21.22
CA LEU A 87 -9.01 -4.43 22.57
C LEU A 87 -7.70 -5.22 22.73
N ASP A 88 -6.97 -4.98 23.80
CA ASP A 88 -5.69 -5.64 24.16
C ASP A 88 -4.51 -5.43 23.19
N ASN A 89 -4.14 -4.18 22.89
CA ASN A 89 -2.88 -3.86 22.17
C ASN A 89 -2.73 -4.50 20.78
N LYS A 90 -3.86 -4.90 20.16
CA LYS A 90 -3.92 -5.48 18.81
C LYS A 90 -4.44 -4.42 17.85
N TYR A 91 -3.64 -4.10 16.85
CA TYR A 91 -4.05 -3.16 15.82
C TYR A 91 -4.53 -3.93 14.60
N SER A 92 -5.84 -3.90 14.36
CA SER A 92 -6.43 -4.47 13.15
C SER A 92 -5.97 -3.69 11.92
N LEU A 93 -5.54 -4.42 10.89
CA LEU A 93 -5.28 -3.81 9.59
C LEU A 93 -6.60 -3.51 8.89
N LYS A 94 -6.82 -2.25 8.49
CA LYS A 94 -7.97 -1.88 7.64
C LYS A 94 -7.61 -2.15 6.18
N LEU A 95 -7.29 -3.41 5.91
CA LEU A 95 -6.82 -3.86 4.61
C LEU A 95 -7.84 -4.79 3.99
N ILE A 96 -8.07 -4.50 2.71
CA ILE A 96 -8.96 -5.22 1.83
C ILE A 96 -8.57 -6.70 1.83
N HIS A 97 -9.49 -7.55 2.31
CA HIS A 97 -9.43 -9.02 2.29
C HIS A 97 -8.07 -9.61 2.62
N ASP A 98 -7.44 -9.07 3.66
CA ASP A 98 -6.29 -9.72 4.27
C ASP A 98 -5.15 -9.98 3.27
N LEU A 99 -4.84 -8.93 2.49
CA LEU A 99 -3.67 -8.79 1.62
C LEU A 99 -3.09 -10.12 1.11
N HIS A 100 -3.61 -10.58 -0.02
CA HIS A 100 -2.92 -11.63 -0.76
C HIS A 100 -1.47 -11.20 -1.04
N ASP A 101 -0.51 -12.08 -0.75
CA ASP A 101 0.94 -11.76 -0.82
C ASP A 101 1.36 -11.20 -2.19
N GLU A 102 0.64 -11.54 -3.26
CA GLU A 102 0.86 -11.03 -4.61
C GLU A 102 0.46 -9.57 -4.79
N SER A 103 -0.64 -9.13 -4.16
CA SER A 103 -1.04 -7.73 -4.15
C SER A 103 -0.06 -6.89 -3.34
N LEU A 104 0.39 -7.40 -2.20
CA LEU A 104 1.48 -6.79 -1.43
C LEU A 104 2.76 -6.65 -2.25
N ALA A 105 3.17 -7.73 -2.91
CA ALA A 105 4.35 -7.74 -3.77
C ALA A 105 4.28 -6.67 -4.86
N ARG A 106 3.13 -6.54 -5.54
CA ARG A 106 2.92 -5.47 -6.53
C ARG A 106 3.03 -4.08 -5.91
N MET A 107 2.47 -3.86 -4.74
CA MET A 107 2.50 -2.55 -4.08
C MET A 107 3.89 -2.15 -3.58
N VAL A 108 4.72 -3.10 -3.11
CA VAL A 108 6.08 -2.80 -2.62
C VAL A 108 7.16 -2.93 -3.71
N GLY A 109 6.76 -3.23 -4.96
CA GLY A 109 7.68 -3.44 -6.07
C GLY A 109 8.60 -4.65 -5.86
N SER A 110 8.05 -5.79 -5.47
CA SER A 110 8.78 -7.04 -5.25
C SER A 110 8.00 -8.24 -5.79
N VAL A 111 8.49 -9.45 -5.50
CA VAL A 111 7.83 -10.70 -5.87
C VAL A 111 7.19 -11.36 -4.66
N ARG A 112 6.11 -12.12 -4.91
CA ARG A 112 5.32 -12.83 -3.88
C ARG A 112 6.19 -13.61 -2.89
N GLN A 113 7.19 -14.33 -3.39
CA GLN A 113 8.07 -15.17 -2.58
C GLN A 113 8.88 -14.35 -1.55
N VAL A 114 9.39 -13.19 -1.96
CA VAL A 114 10.18 -12.31 -1.08
C VAL A 114 9.28 -11.70 0.00
N VAL A 115 8.11 -11.19 -0.40
CA VAL A 115 7.12 -10.66 0.55
C VAL A 115 6.68 -11.72 1.56
N ASN A 116 6.31 -12.91 1.09
CA ASN A 116 5.86 -13.99 1.97
C ASN A 116 6.95 -14.36 3.01
N ARG A 117 8.23 -14.39 2.60
CA ARG A 117 9.35 -14.61 3.51
C ARG A 117 9.43 -13.55 4.61
N HIS A 118 9.28 -12.26 4.28
CA HIS A 118 9.28 -11.18 5.28
C HIS A 118 8.07 -11.26 6.22
N LEU A 119 6.88 -11.54 5.68
CA LEU A 119 5.67 -11.75 6.50
C LEU A 119 5.81 -12.94 7.45
N GLN A 120 6.37 -14.05 6.99
CA GLN A 120 6.66 -15.22 7.84
C GLN A 120 7.69 -14.89 8.93
N HIS A 121 8.72 -14.12 8.60
CA HIS A 121 9.72 -13.66 9.56
C HIS A 121 9.03 -12.87 10.70
N TRP A 122 8.20 -11.88 10.37
CA TRP A 122 7.48 -11.11 11.38
C TRP A 122 6.46 -11.94 12.18
N ARG A 123 5.82 -12.94 11.58
CA ARG A 123 4.95 -13.88 12.31
C ARG A 123 5.73 -14.71 13.32
N LYS A 124 6.93 -15.19 12.97
CA LYS A 124 7.80 -15.95 13.88
C LYS A 124 8.30 -15.09 15.05
N GLN A 125 8.55 -13.80 14.81
CA GLN A 125 8.95 -12.82 15.83
C GLN A 125 7.77 -12.28 16.65
N GLY A 126 6.53 -12.71 16.38
CA GLY A 126 5.34 -12.24 17.08
C GLY A 126 4.86 -10.83 16.71
N VAL A 127 5.51 -10.17 15.74
CA VAL A 127 5.16 -8.81 15.28
C VAL A 127 3.79 -8.79 14.58
N LEU A 128 3.56 -9.78 13.72
CA LEU A 128 2.29 -9.98 13.02
C LEU A 128 1.62 -11.26 13.49
N HIS A 129 0.30 -11.24 13.60
CA HIS A 129 -0.51 -12.43 13.82
C HIS A 129 -1.55 -12.57 12.72
N LYS A 130 -1.87 -13.81 12.34
CA LYS A 130 -2.92 -14.11 11.37
C LYS A 130 -3.93 -15.05 12.01
N GLN A 131 -5.17 -14.61 12.15
CA GLN A 131 -6.26 -15.40 12.69
C GLN A 131 -7.48 -15.27 11.77
N ASN A 132 -8.06 -16.40 11.32
CA ASN A 132 -9.29 -16.44 10.51
C ASN A 132 -9.32 -15.46 9.31
N PHE A 133 -8.24 -15.40 8.52
CA PHE A 133 -8.11 -14.43 7.42
C PHE A 133 -8.17 -12.97 7.88
N HIS A 134 -7.69 -12.69 9.09
CA HIS A 134 -7.39 -11.34 9.55
C HIS A 134 -5.95 -11.26 10.05
N THR A 135 -5.23 -10.28 9.56
CA THR A 135 -3.86 -9.96 9.95
C THR A 135 -3.90 -8.79 10.91
N GLU A 136 -3.30 -9.00 12.08
CA GLU A 136 -3.22 -8.04 13.17
C GLU A 136 -1.76 -7.73 13.44
N VAL A 137 -1.48 -6.44 13.72
CA VAL A 137 -0.19 -6.02 14.25
C VAL A 137 -0.26 -6.11 15.77
N ARG A 138 0.57 -6.96 16.37
CA ARG A 138 0.68 -7.10 17.83
C ARG A 138 1.78 -6.23 18.41
N GLU A 139 2.89 -6.10 17.66
CA GLU A 139 4.03 -5.32 18.10
C GLU A 139 4.27 -4.13 17.16
N LEU A 140 3.59 -3.01 17.47
CA LEU A 140 3.62 -1.81 16.62
C LEU A 140 5.02 -1.17 16.63
N GLU A 141 5.68 -1.13 17.79
CA GLU A 141 7.00 -0.52 17.94
C GLU A 141 8.05 -1.26 17.11
N ALA A 142 8.06 -2.59 17.16
CA ALA A 142 8.96 -3.39 16.33
C ALA A 142 8.72 -3.16 14.82
N LEU A 143 7.46 -3.04 14.40
CA LEU A 143 7.13 -2.75 13.00
C LEU A 143 7.56 -1.33 12.59
N GLN A 144 7.44 -0.35 13.49
CA GLN A 144 7.95 1.01 13.28
C GLN A 144 9.48 1.04 13.17
N GLN A 145 10.18 0.20 13.93
CA GLN A 145 11.62 0.05 13.81
C GLN A 145 12.02 -0.49 12.43
N TYR A 146 11.35 -1.54 11.93
CA TYR A 146 11.58 -2.02 10.56
C TYR A 146 11.28 -0.95 9.50
N ALA A 147 10.36 -0.02 9.76
CA ALA A 147 10.02 1.06 8.82
C ALA A 147 11.01 2.25 8.87
N SER A 148 11.72 2.43 9.98
CA SER A 148 12.72 3.50 10.16
C SER A 148 14.13 3.05 9.79
N GLU A 149 14.42 1.76 9.85
CA GLU A 149 15.71 1.19 9.46
C GLU A 149 15.94 1.33 7.94
N THR A 150 16.99 2.07 7.57
CA THR A 150 17.68 1.89 6.27
C THR A 150 18.61 0.70 6.42
N CYS A 151 18.12 -0.52 6.19
CA CYS A 151 18.98 -1.69 6.23
C CYS A 151 19.92 -1.67 5.01
N SER A 152 21.20 -1.36 5.26
CA SER A 152 22.28 -1.55 4.29
C SER A 152 22.43 -3.05 3.98
N PRO A 153 22.56 -3.47 2.71
CA PRO A 153 22.70 -4.88 2.38
C PRO A 153 24.14 -5.34 2.68
N ALA A 154 24.45 -5.61 3.94
CA ALA A 154 25.63 -6.36 4.33
C ALA A 154 25.38 -7.10 5.66
N GLU A 155 25.94 -8.31 5.76
CA GLU A 155 25.98 -9.17 6.95
C GLU A 155 24.77 -10.09 7.18
N LYS A 156 24.72 -11.18 6.38
CA LYS A 156 24.60 -12.56 6.88
C LYS A 156 24.96 -13.56 5.77
N LYS A 157 26.23 -13.51 5.35
CA LYS A 157 26.95 -14.65 4.79
C LYS A 157 28.25 -14.75 5.59
N GLU A 158 28.17 -15.41 6.74
CA GLU A 158 29.25 -16.18 7.39
C GLU A 158 28.80 -16.58 8.78
N SER A 159 28.24 -17.78 8.89
CA SER A 159 28.32 -18.68 10.05
C SER A 159 27.32 -19.84 9.88
N ALA A 160 27.70 -20.82 9.06
CA ALA A 160 27.32 -22.22 9.25
C ALA A 160 28.15 -23.09 8.30
N HIS A 161 29.19 -23.67 8.89
CA HIS A 161 30.00 -24.84 8.54
C HIS A 161 30.24 -25.22 7.07
#